data_AF-A0A401U220-F1
#
_entry.id   AF-A0A401U220-F1
#
_cell.length_a   1.000
_cell.length_b   1.000
_cell.length_c   1.000
_cell.angle_alpha   90.00
_cell.angle_beta   90.00
_cell.angle_gamma   90.00
#
_symmetry.space_group_name_H-M   'P 1'
#
loop_
_entity.id
_entity.type
_entity.pdbx_description
1 polymer ?
#
loop_
_entity_poly.entity_id
_entity_poly.type
_entity_poly.pdbx_seq_one_letter_code
_entity_poly.pdbx_strand_id
1 'polypeptide(L)'
;MILWAWHSDRTGERTWHVVLACLTAAAGLALAGMWTGLAAVILALTLVNIGISSSKPPLWSMPTMFLSGSAAAAGIATINSIGNLGGFVGPAMIGWIKERTGSFEGGLYFVAGLLVLSAVLTLLLSRAPAAAEPHPDPLRTR
;
A
#
# COMPACT_ATOMS: atom_id res chain seq x y z
N MET A 1 1.82 0.18 14.05
CA MET A 1 2.75 -0.59 13.18
C MET A 1 3.15 -1.92 13.79
N ILE A 2 3.80 -1.97 14.96
CA ILE A 2 4.32 -3.24 15.53
C ILE A 2 3.19 -4.23 15.86
N LEU A 3 2.12 -3.79 16.53
CA LEU A 3 0.99 -4.66 16.88
C LEU A 3 0.22 -5.18 15.65
N TRP A 4 0.06 -4.34 14.62
CA TRP A 4 -0.61 -4.71 13.38
C TRP A 4 0.22 -5.69 12.53
N ALA A 5 1.53 -5.47 12.45
CA ALA A 5 2.46 -6.39 11.81
C ALA A 5 2.51 -7.73 12.56
N TRP A 6 2.55 -7.69 13.89
CA TRP A 6 2.56 -8.91 14.71
C TRP A 6 1.24 -9.69 14.59
N HIS A 7 0.09 -9.01 14.56
CA HIS A 7 -1.18 -9.66 14.30
C HIS A 7 -1.28 -10.23 12.88
N SER A 8 -0.77 -9.50 11.89
CA SER A 8 -0.70 -9.95 10.49
C SER A 8 0.18 -11.18 10.32
N ASP A 9 1.33 -11.24 11.00
CA ASP A 9 2.23 -12.39 10.93
C ASP A 9 1.69 -13.58 11.71
N ARG A 10 0.93 -13.34 12.78
CA ARG A 10 0.34 -14.41 13.60
C ARG A 10 -0.92 -15.03 12.97
N THR A 11 -1.67 -14.27 12.18
CA THR A 11 -2.88 -14.75 11.47
C THR A 11 -2.57 -15.29 10.07
N GLY A 12 -1.42 -14.93 9.48
CA GLY A 12 -1.08 -15.31 8.11
C GLY A 12 -1.88 -14.55 7.04
N GLU A 13 -2.86 -13.72 7.42
CA GLU A 13 -3.76 -13.00 6.53
C GLU A 13 -3.16 -11.65 6.06
N ARG A 14 -1.92 -11.69 5.57
CA ARG A 14 -1.14 -10.50 5.20
C ARG A 14 -1.86 -9.61 4.18
N THR A 15 -2.56 -10.21 3.23
CA THR A 15 -3.35 -9.50 2.22
C THR A 15 -4.46 -8.65 2.84
N TRP A 16 -5.26 -9.22 3.74
CA TRP A 16 -6.37 -8.50 4.37
C TRP A 16 -5.88 -7.35 5.25
N HIS A 17 -4.72 -7.53 5.90
CA HIS A 17 -4.12 -6.46 6.70
C HIS A 17 -3.66 -5.26 5.86
N VAL A 18 -3.20 -5.47 4.62
CA VAL A 18 -2.88 -4.40 3.67
C VAL A 18 -4.15 -3.74 3.15
N VAL A 19 -5.14 -4.54 2.76
CA VAL A 19 -6.42 -4.05 2.21
C VAL A 19 -7.15 -3.19 3.24
N LEU A 20 -7.32 -3.68 4.46
CA LEU A 20 -7.97 -2.94 5.55
C LEU A 20 -7.20 -1.66 5.88
N ALA A 21 -5.87 -1.71 5.91
CA ALA A 21 -5.06 -0.53 6.21
C ALA A 21 -5.11 0.53 5.08
N CYS A 22 -5.14 0.11 3.81
CA CYS A 22 -5.35 1.00 2.67
C CYS A 22 -6.75 1.62 2.67
N LEU A 23 -7.79 0.82 2.93
CA LEU A 23 -9.17 1.31 3.03
C LEU A 23 -9.35 2.27 4.21
N THR A 24 -8.71 2.00 5.35
CA THR A 24 -8.72 2.89 6.51
C THR A 24 -8.08 4.24 6.18
N ALA A 25 -6.97 4.23 5.45
CA ALA A 25 -6.33 5.46 4.99
C ALA A 25 -7.17 6.20 3.93
N ALA A 26 -7.82 5.48 3.02
CA ALA A 26 -8.72 6.08 2.03
C ALA A 26 -9.93 6.74 2.70
N ALA A 27 -10.54 6.08 3.70
CA ALA A 27 -11.62 6.63 4.49
C ALA A 27 -11.16 7.88 5.28
N GLY A 28 -9.97 7.85 5.89
CA GLY A 28 -9.39 9.01 6.56
C GLY A 28 -9.19 10.20 5.62
N LEU A 29 -8.73 9.98 4.39
CA LEU A 29 -8.59 11.05 3.38
C LEU A 29 -9.94 11.59 2.91
N ALA A 30 -10.93 10.73 2.72
CA ALA A 30 -12.29 11.15 2.37
C ALA A 30 -12.91 12.02 3.48
N LEU A 31 -12.77 11.60 4.74
CA LEU A 31 -13.24 12.38 5.90
C LEU A 31 -12.50 13.72 6.03
N ALA A 32 -11.19 13.74 5.77
CA ALA A 32 -10.40 14.97 5.76
C ALA A 32 -10.84 15.95 4.65
N GLY A 33 -11.38 15.45 3.54
CA GLY A 33 -11.95 16.27 2.47
C GLY A 33 -13.36 16.79 2.78
N MET A 34 -14.12 16.13 3.65
CA MET A 34 -15.49 16.54 4.01
C MET A 34 -15.55 17.46 5.23
N TRP A 35 -14.56 17.39 6.11
CA TRP A 35 -14.56 18.11 7.38
C TRP A 35 -13.71 19.37 7.32
N THR A 36 -14.24 20.48 7.82
CA THR A 36 -13.57 21.79 7.84
C THR A 36 -13.03 22.18 9.22
N GLY A 37 -13.41 21.45 10.27
CA GLY A 37 -12.97 21.72 11.65
C GLY A 37 -11.57 21.15 11.92
N LEU A 38 -10.67 21.97 12.50
CA LEU A 38 -9.28 21.62 12.79
C LEU A 38 -9.14 20.28 13.53
N ALA A 39 -9.90 20.08 14.62
CA ALA A 39 -9.84 18.85 15.41
C ALA A 39 -10.28 17.62 14.60
N ALA A 40 -11.30 17.77 13.75
CA ALA A 40 -11.84 16.71 12.92
C ALA A 40 -10.83 16.30 11.83
N VAL A 41 -10.21 17.28 11.18
CA VAL A 41 -9.15 17.05 10.17
C VAL A 41 -7.92 16.39 10.79
N ILE A 42 -7.48 16.82 11.98
CA ILE A 42 -6.35 16.20 12.68
C ILE A 42 -6.65 14.71 12.98
N LEU A 43 -7.85 14.40 13.46
CA LEU A 43 -8.26 13.02 13.72
C LEU A 43 -8.27 12.19 12.41
N ALA A 44 -8.81 12.76 11.33
CA ALA A 44 -8.83 12.12 10.03
C ALA A 44 -7.41 11.84 9.50
N LEU A 45 -6.50 12.82 9.55
CA LEU A 45 -5.11 12.64 9.13
C LEU A 45 -4.32 11.67 10.02
N THR A 46 -4.66 11.59 11.31
CA THR A 46 -4.11 10.58 12.22
C THR A 46 -4.52 9.17 11.76
N LEU A 47 -5.78 8.98 11.37
CA LEU A 47 -6.26 7.72 10.83
C LEU A 47 -5.55 7.35 9.52
N VAL A 48 -5.32 8.33 8.64
CA VAL A 48 -4.51 8.16 7.42
C VAL A 48 -3.11 7.68 7.77
N ASN A 49 -2.46 8.31 8.74
CA ASN A 49 -1.12 7.93 9.16
C ASN A 49 -1.08 6.49 9.70
N ILE A 50 -2.06 6.08 10.51
CA ILE A 50 -2.17 4.72 11.03
C ILE A 50 -2.30 3.71 9.88
N GLY A 51 -3.17 3.96 8.90
CA GLY A 51 -3.38 3.07 7.76
C GLY A 51 -2.16 2.95 6.84
N ILE A 52 -1.57 4.07 6.42
CA ILE A 52 -0.39 4.09 5.55
C ILE A 52 0.81 3.44 6.24
N SER A 53 1.00 3.73 7.52
CA SER A 53 2.09 3.14 8.31
C SER A 53 1.90 1.63 8.45
N SER A 54 0.69 1.16 8.73
CA SER A 54 0.41 -0.28 8.91
C SER A 54 0.47 -1.09 7.60
N SER A 55 0.33 -0.45 6.44
CA SER A 55 0.42 -1.09 5.12
C SER A 55 1.86 -1.33 4.66
N LYS A 56 2.85 -0.58 5.14
CA LYS A 56 4.24 -0.71 4.69
C LYS A 56 4.85 -2.10 4.97
N PRO A 57 4.80 -2.65 6.20
CA PRO A 57 5.51 -3.88 6.52
C PRO A 57 5.11 -5.09 5.65
N PRO A 58 3.81 -5.36 5.41
CA PRO A 58 3.43 -6.47 4.53
C PRO A 58 3.77 -6.23 3.05
N LEU A 59 3.79 -4.97 2.60
CA LEU A 59 4.18 -4.61 1.23
C LEU A 59 5.63 -5.00 0.92
N TRP A 60 6.54 -4.85 1.90
CA TRP A 60 7.94 -5.23 1.74
C TRP A 60 8.18 -6.74 1.82
N SER A 61 7.33 -7.49 2.54
CA SER A 61 7.46 -8.95 2.64
C SER A 61 6.81 -9.71 1.48
N MET A 62 5.85 -9.09 0.76
CA MET A 62 5.14 -9.71 -0.36
C MET A 62 6.03 -10.22 -1.51
N PRO A 63 7.02 -9.47 -2.03
CA PRO A 63 7.81 -9.92 -3.17
C PRO A 63 8.62 -11.19 -2.86
N THR A 64 9.16 -11.29 -1.65
CA THR A 64 9.98 -12.43 -1.23
C THR A 64 9.15 -13.67 -0.92
N MET A 65 7.81 -13.58 -0.91
CA MET A 65 6.96 -14.76 -0.79
C MET A 65 6.86 -15.55 -2.10
N PHE A 66 7.05 -14.89 -3.26
CA PHE A 66 6.86 -15.53 -4.58
C PHE A 66 8.09 -15.43 -5.49
N LEU A 67 9.09 -14.62 -5.12
CA LEU A 67 10.35 -14.47 -5.85
C LEU A 67 11.54 -14.84 -4.94
N SER A 68 12.57 -15.43 -5.51
CA SER A 68 13.83 -15.77 -4.82
C SER A 68 15.05 -15.22 -5.56
N GLY A 69 16.18 -15.10 -4.85
CA GLY A 69 17.46 -14.67 -5.43
C GLY A 69 17.41 -13.29 -6.11
N SER A 70 17.91 -13.21 -7.34
CA SER A 70 17.98 -11.97 -8.13
C SER A 70 16.60 -11.41 -8.50
N ALA A 71 15.60 -12.26 -8.70
CA ALA A 71 14.24 -11.83 -9.03
C ALA A 71 13.59 -11.07 -7.87
N ALA A 72 13.83 -11.51 -6.62
CA ALA A 72 13.35 -10.81 -5.43
C ALA A 72 13.99 -9.41 -5.30
N ALA A 73 15.30 -9.31 -5.53
CA ALA A 73 16.00 -8.03 -5.49
C ALA A 73 15.48 -7.05 -6.56
N ALA A 74 15.22 -7.53 -7.78
CA ALA A 74 14.62 -6.72 -8.85
C ALA A 74 13.20 -6.24 -8.49
N GLY A 75 12.39 -7.10 -7.87
CA GLY A 75 11.06 -6.72 -7.37
C GLY A 75 11.12 -5.60 -6.32
N ILE A 76 12.02 -5.73 -5.34
CA ILE A 76 12.25 -4.70 -4.30
C ILE A 76 12.73 -3.38 -4.91
N ALA A 77 13.67 -3.43 -5.86
CA ALA A 77 14.17 -2.24 -6.55
C ALA A 77 13.07 -1.52 -7.36
N THR A 78 12.19 -2.29 -7.99
CA THR A 78 11.05 -1.77 -8.74
C THR A 78 10.06 -1.05 -7.81
N ILE A 79 9.76 -1.64 -6.65
CA ILE A 79 8.90 -1.02 -5.63
C ILE A 79 9.50 0.30 -5.15
N ASN A 80 10.80 0.35 -4.86
CA ASN A 80 11.45 1.58 -4.42
C ASN A 80 11.41 2.66 -5.51
N SER A 81 11.63 2.28 -6.76
CA SER A 81 11.57 3.19 -7.91
C SER A 81 10.17 3.79 -8.10
N ILE A 82 9.13 2.96 -8.02
CA ILE A 82 7.73 3.42 -8.07
C ILE A 82 7.41 4.30 -6.85
N GLY A 83 7.89 3.95 -5.67
CA GLY A 83 7.72 4.73 -4.44
C GLY A 83 8.31 6.15 -4.57
N ASN A 84 9.53 6.27 -5.10
CA ASN A 84 10.15 7.56 -5.35
C ASN A 84 9.40 8.36 -6.43
N LEU A 85 8.96 7.70 -7.51
CA LEU A 85 8.14 8.34 -8.54
C LEU A 85 6.82 8.86 -7.96
N GLY A 86 6.13 8.08 -7.14
CA GLY A 86 4.90 8.49 -6.46
C GLY A 86 5.15 9.65 -5.47
N GLY A 87 6.29 9.64 -4.77
CA GLY A 87 6.71 10.74 -3.89
C GLY A 87 6.96 12.06 -4.64
N PHE A 88 7.42 11.98 -5.89
CA PHE A 88 7.59 13.15 -6.77
C PHE A 88 6.27 13.61 -7.41
N VAL A 89 5.53 12.67 -8.02
CA VAL A 89 4.31 12.96 -8.79
C VAL A 89 3.12 13.31 -7.87
N GLY A 90 3.03 12.69 -6.69
CA GLY A 90 1.90 12.86 -5.77
C GLY A 90 1.66 14.31 -5.36
N PRO A 91 2.64 15.00 -4.76
CA PRO A 91 2.49 16.41 -4.38
C PRO A 91 2.25 17.33 -5.59
N ALA A 92 2.90 17.05 -6.72
CA ALA A 92 2.72 17.84 -7.95
C ALA A 92 1.29 17.73 -8.49
N MET A 93 0.73 16.52 -8.54
CA MET A 93 -0.66 16.28 -8.96
C MET A 93 -1.66 16.92 -7.99
N ILE A 94 -1.44 16.82 -6.68
CA ILE A 94 -2.30 17.48 -5.68
C ILE A 94 -2.27 19.00 -5.88
N GLY A 95 -1.09 19.58 -6.11
CA GLY A 95 -0.92 21.00 -6.39
C GLY A 95 -1.66 21.44 -7.66
N TRP A 96 -1.50 20.68 -8.76
CA TRP A 96 -2.20 20.95 -10.01
C TRP A 96 -3.72 20.84 -9.88
N ILE A 97 -4.22 19.83 -9.16
CA ILE A 97 -5.66 19.69 -8.88
C ILE A 97 -6.14 20.88 -8.05
N LYS A 98 -5.38 21.31 -7.05
CA LYS A 98 -5.71 22.48 -6.23
C LYS A 98 -5.77 23.76 -7.06
N GLU A 99 -4.83 23.98 -7.98
CA GLU A 99 -4.85 25.14 -8.88
C GLU A 99 -6.10 25.17 -9.76
N ARG A 100 -6.58 24.00 -10.19
CA ARG A 100 -7.78 23.89 -11.04
C ARG A 100 -9.09 23.97 -10.27
N THR A 101 -9.15 23.38 -9.08
CA THR A 101 -10.39 23.24 -8.27
C THR A 101 -10.54 24.33 -7.21
N GLY A 102 -9.45 25.04 -6.87
CA GLY A 102 -9.41 26.03 -5.81
C GLY A 102 -9.36 25.43 -4.39
N SER A 103 -9.45 24.10 -4.23
CA SER A 103 -9.47 23.44 -2.93
C SER A 103 -8.54 22.22 -2.89
N PHE A 104 -8.17 21.79 -1.68
CA PHE A 104 -7.36 20.59 -1.47
C PHE A 104 -8.18 19.29 -1.52
N GLU A 105 -9.51 19.38 -1.46
CA GLU A 105 -10.42 18.22 -1.41
C GLU A 105 -10.25 17.32 -2.63
N GLY A 106 -10.15 17.90 -3.83
CA GLY A 106 -9.92 17.15 -5.06
C GLY A 106 -8.62 16.33 -5.01
N GLY A 107 -7.56 16.89 -4.42
CA GLY A 107 -6.29 16.18 -4.24
C GLY A 107 -6.38 15.05 -3.22
N LEU A 108 -7.13 15.26 -2.12
CA LEU A 108 -7.37 14.24 -1.11
C LEU A 108 -8.17 13.05 -1.69
N TYR A 109 -9.22 13.30 -2.46
CA TYR A 109 -10.00 12.26 -3.12
C TYR A 109 -9.19 11.51 -4.19
N PHE A 110 -8.32 12.20 -4.92
CA PHE A 110 -7.40 11.56 -5.86
C PHE A 110 -6.50 10.54 -5.17
N VAL A 111 -5.87 10.92 -4.05
CA VAL A 111 -5.02 10.02 -3.26
C VAL A 111 -5.83 8.88 -2.64
N ALA A 112 -7.05 9.15 -2.16
CA ALA A 112 -7.96 8.12 -1.66
C ALA A 112 -8.26 7.08 -2.76
N GLY A 113 -8.50 7.52 -4.00
CA GLY A 113 -8.68 6.62 -5.15
C GLY A 113 -7.46 5.74 -5.43
N LEU A 114 -6.25 6.28 -5.33
CA LEU A 114 -5.01 5.50 -5.49
C LEU A 114 -4.84 4.45 -4.38
N LEU A 115 -5.24 4.74 -3.14
CA LEU A 115 -5.23 3.78 -2.04
C LEU A 115 -6.24 2.64 -2.27
N VAL A 116 -7.42 2.95 -2.79
CA VAL A 116 -8.41 1.93 -3.17
C VAL A 116 -7.87 1.06 -4.32
N LEU A 117 -7.24 1.68 -5.33
CA LEU A 117 -6.58 0.94 -6.40
C LEU A 117 -5.50 -0.02 -5.86
N SER A 118 -4.68 0.44 -4.92
CA SER A 118 -3.68 -0.39 -4.24
C SER A 118 -4.31 -1.59 -3.53
N ALA A 119 -5.43 -1.37 -2.82
CA ALA A 119 -6.17 -2.45 -2.16
C ALA A 119 -6.69 -3.49 -3.17
N VAL A 120 -7.25 -3.03 -4.30
CA VAL A 120 -7.74 -3.91 -5.38
C VAL A 120 -6.59 -4.71 -5.99
N LEU A 121 -5.48 -4.06 -6.33
CA LEU A 121 -4.29 -4.74 -6.88
C LEU A 121 -3.73 -5.77 -5.92
N THR A 122 -3.73 -5.47 -4.62
CA THR A 122 -3.29 -6.40 -3.57
C THR A 122 -4.18 -7.64 -3.50
N LEU A 123 -5.50 -7.49 -3.62
CA LEU A 123 -6.47 -8.59 -3.66
C LEU A 123 -6.34 -9.43 -4.94
N LEU A 124 -6.02 -8.80 -6.08
CA LEU A 124 -5.77 -9.51 -7.33
C LEU A 124 -4.48 -10.34 -7.24
N LEU A 125 -3.42 -9.75 -6.67
CA LEU A 125 -2.14 -10.43 -6.49
C LEU A 125 -2.27 -11.63 -5.53
N SER A 126 -3.04 -11.52 -4.44
CA SER A 126 -3.24 -12.63 -3.51
C SER A 126 -4.07 -13.78 -4.09
N ARG A 127 -4.78 -13.53 -5.18
CA ARG A 127 -5.54 -14.55 -5.93
C ARG A 127 -4.73 -15.20 -7.04
N ALA A 128 -3.55 -14.66 -7.37
CA ALA A 128 -2.68 -15.26 -8.36
C ALA A 128 -2.15 -16.61 -7.82
N PRO A 129 -2.16 -17.69 -8.63
CA PRO A 129 -1.59 -18.96 -8.21
C PRO A 129 -0.11 -18.77 -7.83
N ALA A 130 0.30 -19.31 -6.69
CA ALA A 130 1.71 -19.37 -6.33
C ALA A 130 2.47 -20.04 -7.49
N ALA A 131 3.49 -19.36 -8.02
CA ALA A 131 4.32 -19.91 -9.09
C ALA A 131 4.82 -21.28 -8.64
N ALA A 132 4.50 -22.31 -9.44
CA ALA A 132 4.81 -23.71 -9.17
C ALA A 132 6.27 -23.85 -8.73
N GLU A 133 6.51 -24.63 -7.67
CA GLU A 133 7.85 -24.93 -7.20
C GLU A 133 8.73 -25.41 -8.36
N PRO A 134 9.99 -24.95 -8.47
CA PRO A 134 10.95 -25.55 -9.37
C PRO A 134 11.06 -27.04 -9.03
N HIS A 135 10.76 -27.89 -10.02
CA HIS A 135 10.92 -29.34 -9.93
C HIS A 135 12.25 -29.69 -9.26
N PRO A 136 12.28 -30.52 -8.20
CA PRO A 136 13.52 -30.89 -7.56
C PRO A 136 14.45 -31.51 -8.59
N ASP A 137 15.65 -30.96 -8.72
CA ASP A 137 16.68 -31.44 -9.63
C ASP A 137 17.07 -32.87 -9.22
N PRO A 138 16.79 -33.90 -10.05
CA PRO A 138 17.08 -35.29 -9.71
C PRO A 138 18.59 -35.60 -9.63
N LEU A 139 19.47 -34.64 -9.93
CA LEU A 139 20.92 -34.83 -9.98
C LEU A 139 21.66 -34.50 -8.68
N ARG A 140 20.98 -34.08 -7.61
CA ARG A 140 21.62 -33.71 -6.33
C ARG A 140 21.87 -34.86 -5.34
N THR A 141 21.65 -36.11 -5.75
CA THR A 141 21.85 -37.33 -4.93
C THR A 141 22.88 -38.31 -5.50
N ARG A 142 23.90 -37.85 -6.22
CA ARG A 142 25.06 -38.68 -6.58
C ARG A 142 26.37 -37.99 -6.29
#